data_AF-A0A3S3S8L6-F1
#
_entry.id   AF-A0A3S3S8L6-F1
#
_cell.length_a   1.000
_cell.length_b   1.000
_cell.length_c   1.000
_cell.angle_alpha   90.00
_cell.angle_beta   90.00
_cell.angle_gamma   90.00
#
_symmetry.space_group_name_H-M   'P 1'
#
loop_
_entity.id
_entity.type
_entity.pdbx_description
1 polymer ?
#
loop_
_entity_poly.entity_id
_entity_poly.type
_entity_poly.pdbx_seq_one_letter_code
_entity_poly.pdbx_strand_id
1 'polypeptide(L)'
;MTQCCKKPAPQRASIRCSACGGALQAVEARTLLHLLRAPFNQALVEQGYYFCANADCDRVYQGEDGCGYSREQLRLEVGQKSRDPKRMLCYCFDINLERVMAERAQCGESASRAFVVEQTGQGRCACEIRNPSGRCCLKEFPR
;
A
#
# COMPACT_ATOMS: atom_id res chain seq x y z
N MET A 1 -20.20 -19.51 42.33
CA MET A 1 -20.25 -19.29 40.87
C MET A 1 -19.86 -17.85 40.58
N THR A 2 -18.56 -17.60 40.37
CA THR A 2 -18.02 -16.25 40.16
C THR A 2 -18.09 -15.89 38.67
N GLN A 3 -19.06 -15.03 38.32
CA GLN A 3 -19.19 -14.44 36.99
C GLN A 3 -18.00 -13.50 36.74
N CYS A 4 -17.15 -13.88 35.79
CA CYS A 4 -16.05 -13.06 35.29
C CYS A 4 -16.59 -12.13 34.18
N CYS A 5 -16.83 -10.87 34.52
CA CYS A 5 -17.18 -9.83 33.55
C CYS A 5 -15.98 -9.50 32.65
N LYS A 6 -15.93 -10.09 31.45
CA LYS A 6 -15.01 -9.68 30.40
C LYS A 6 -15.47 -8.31 29.88
N LYS A 7 -14.70 -7.26 30.16
CA LYS A 7 -14.89 -5.94 29.52
C LYS A 7 -14.68 -6.10 28.01
N PRO A 8 -15.56 -5.56 27.14
CA PRO A 8 -15.30 -5.55 25.71
C PRO A 8 -14.04 -4.74 25.43
N ALA A 9 -13.17 -5.27 24.57
CA ALA A 9 -12.01 -4.53 24.09
C ALA A 9 -12.49 -3.22 23.42
N PRO A 10 -11.79 -2.08 23.63
CA PRO A 10 -12.18 -0.83 22.98
C PRO A 10 -12.21 -1.04 21.47
N GLN A 11 -13.39 -0.80 20.87
CA GLN A 11 -13.54 -0.81 19.42
C GLN A 11 -12.66 0.30 18.86
N ARG A 12 -11.52 -0.07 18.25
CA ARG A 12 -10.68 0.91 17.53
C ARG A 12 -11.54 1.56 16.46
N ALA A 13 -11.86 2.84 16.64
CA ALA A 13 -12.58 3.61 15.64
C ALA A 13 -11.82 3.51 14.30
N SER A 14 -12.51 3.11 13.24
CA SER A 14 -11.92 3.03 11.91
C SER A 14 -11.53 4.45 11.47
N ILE A 15 -10.23 4.72 11.38
CA ILE A 15 -9.75 6.03 10.92
C ILE A 15 -10.11 6.18 9.44
N ARG A 16 -10.69 7.32 9.09
CA ARG A 16 -11.15 7.64 7.73
C ARG A 16 -10.28 8.70 7.09
N CYS A 17 -10.14 8.61 5.77
CA CYS A 17 -9.44 9.58 4.96
C CYS A 17 -10.16 10.93 5.07
N SER A 18 -9.47 11.98 5.50
CA SER A 18 -10.05 13.33 5.63
C SER A 18 -10.44 13.92 4.28
N ALA A 19 -9.87 13.44 3.18
CA ALA A 19 -10.16 13.92 1.84
C ALA A 19 -11.34 13.20 1.15
N CYS A 20 -11.56 11.90 1.41
CA CYS A 20 -12.60 11.14 0.69
C CYS A 20 -13.51 10.29 1.58
N GLY A 21 -13.35 10.33 2.91
CA GLY A 21 -14.14 9.53 3.87
C GLY A 21 -13.90 8.01 3.84
N GLY A 22 -13.04 7.53 2.94
CA GLY A 22 -12.72 6.11 2.76
C GLY A 22 -11.94 5.52 3.94
N ALA A 23 -12.03 4.21 4.13
CA ALA A 23 -11.26 3.51 5.15
C ALA A 23 -9.76 3.61 4.88
N LEU A 24 -8.98 3.84 5.93
CA LEU A 24 -7.53 3.93 5.86
C LEU A 24 -6.85 2.65 6.34
N GLN A 25 -5.67 2.37 5.79
CA GLN A 25 -4.83 1.23 6.14
C GLN A 25 -3.59 1.71 6.89
N ALA A 26 -3.31 1.20 8.09
CA ALA A 26 -2.08 1.55 8.79
C ALA A 26 -0.84 1.20 7.94
N VAL A 27 0.13 2.11 7.93
CA VAL A 27 1.42 2.00 7.23
C VAL A 27 2.52 2.58 8.12
N GLU A 28 3.71 2.02 8.06
CA GLU A 28 4.81 2.48 8.90
C GLU A 28 5.46 3.76 8.35
N ALA A 29 5.96 4.62 9.25
CA ALA A 29 6.68 5.84 8.86
C ALA A 29 7.88 5.56 7.94
N ARG A 30 8.55 4.39 8.08
CA ARG A 30 9.63 3.99 7.18
C ARG A 30 9.19 3.89 5.72
N THR A 31 7.95 3.48 5.44
CA THR A 31 7.41 3.43 4.08
C THR A 31 7.36 4.85 3.50
N LEU A 32 6.83 5.80 4.27
CA LEU A 32 6.74 7.21 3.87
C LEU A 32 8.14 7.81 3.67
N LEU A 33 9.07 7.54 4.59
CA LEU A 33 10.45 8.07 4.55
C LEU A 33 11.17 7.71 3.23
N HIS A 34 10.96 6.49 2.74
CA HIS A 34 11.58 6.01 1.50
C HIS A 34 10.85 6.44 0.23
N LEU A 35 9.52 6.66 0.31
CA LEU A 35 8.69 6.93 -0.86
C LEU A 35 8.36 8.40 -1.08
N LEU A 36 8.39 9.24 -0.04
CA LEU A 36 8.19 10.68 -0.19
C LEU A 36 9.45 11.35 -0.77
N ARG A 37 9.23 12.36 -1.60
CA ARG A 37 10.27 13.27 -2.09
C ARG A 37 10.73 14.21 -0.97
N ALA A 38 11.93 14.76 -1.08
CA ALA A 38 12.32 15.90 -0.26
C ALA A 38 11.49 17.15 -0.66
N PRO A 39 11.17 18.05 0.30
CA PRO A 39 11.50 17.98 1.72
C PRO A 39 10.48 17.17 2.55
N PHE A 40 9.42 16.64 1.96
CA PHE A 40 8.33 15.98 2.69
C PHE A 40 8.78 14.80 3.55
N ASN A 41 9.73 14.01 3.05
CA ASN A 41 10.29 12.90 3.82
C ASN A 41 11.18 13.32 5.00
N GLN A 42 11.70 14.55 5.01
CA GLN A 42 12.52 15.12 6.09
C GLN A 42 11.66 15.77 7.18
N ALA A 43 10.42 16.11 6.86
CA ALA A 43 9.46 16.73 7.78
C ALA A 43 8.52 15.71 8.46
N LEU A 44 8.80 14.41 8.34
CA LEU A 44 8.03 13.38 9.05
C LEU A 44 8.25 13.49 10.55
N VAL A 45 7.18 13.31 11.32
CA VAL A 45 7.19 13.30 12.79
C VAL A 45 6.87 11.90 13.29
N GLU A 46 7.21 11.61 14.54
CA GLU A 46 6.90 10.33 15.16
C GLU A 46 5.41 10.25 15.49
N GLN A 47 4.64 9.58 14.62
CA GLN A 47 3.20 9.37 14.78
C GLN A 47 2.69 8.16 13.97
N GLY A 48 1.42 7.82 14.14
CA GLY A 48 0.72 6.88 13.27
C GLY A 48 0.52 7.45 11.87
N TYR A 49 0.75 6.62 10.85
CA TYR A 49 0.49 6.96 9.45
C TYR A 49 -0.44 5.94 8.80
N TYR A 50 -1.16 6.42 7.80
CA TYR A 50 -2.18 5.63 7.12
C TYR A 50 -2.18 5.86 5.62
N PHE A 51 -2.45 4.79 4.86
CA PHE A 51 -2.57 4.76 3.42
C PHE A 51 -4.04 4.79 2.97
N CYS A 52 -4.35 5.64 1.98
CA CYS A 52 -5.65 5.71 1.32
C CYS A 52 -5.63 4.95 -0.01
N ALA A 53 -6.31 3.80 -0.04
CA ALA A 53 -6.40 2.93 -1.21
C ALA A 53 -7.44 3.36 -2.27
N ASN A 54 -8.22 4.42 -2.03
CA ASN A 54 -9.22 4.88 -2.99
C ASN A 54 -8.54 5.46 -4.24
N ALA A 55 -8.77 4.86 -5.41
CA ALA A 55 -8.16 5.29 -6.67
C ALA A 55 -8.64 6.67 -7.15
N ASP A 56 -9.79 7.15 -6.69
CA ASP A 56 -10.34 8.45 -7.10
C ASP A 56 -9.97 9.58 -6.11
N CYS A 57 -9.16 9.28 -5.09
CA CYS A 57 -8.70 10.26 -4.12
C CYS A 57 -7.21 10.58 -4.33
N ASP A 58 -6.85 11.86 -4.40
CA ASP A 58 -5.45 12.27 -4.58
C ASP A 58 -4.57 12.04 -3.35
N ARG A 59 -5.17 11.92 -2.17
CA ARG A 59 -4.47 11.60 -0.93
C ARG A 59 -3.93 10.17 -0.99
N VAL A 60 -2.63 10.02 -0.78
CA VAL A 60 -1.93 8.73 -0.64
C VAL A 60 -1.76 8.38 0.82
N TYR A 61 -1.19 9.31 1.60
CA TYR A 61 -0.96 9.12 3.03
C TYR A 61 -1.66 10.17 3.87
N GLN A 62 -1.91 9.80 5.13
CA GLN A 62 -2.42 10.68 6.17
C GLN A 62 -1.73 10.37 7.49
N GLY A 63 -1.26 11.38 8.21
CA GLY A 63 -0.83 11.28 9.61
C GLY A 63 -2.04 11.25 10.56
N GLU A 64 -1.84 10.75 11.77
CA GLU A 64 -2.86 10.77 12.83
C GLU A 64 -3.31 12.21 13.17
N ASP A 65 -2.42 13.17 13.03
CA ASP A 65 -2.67 14.62 13.08
C ASP A 65 -3.51 15.18 11.91
N GLY A 66 -3.83 14.35 10.90
CA GLY A 66 -4.57 14.75 9.69
C GLY A 66 -3.68 15.29 8.55
N CYS A 67 -2.37 15.44 8.78
CA CYS A 67 -1.41 15.87 7.76
C CYS A 67 -1.47 14.93 6.55
N GLY A 68 -1.51 15.49 5.34
CA GLY A 68 -1.78 14.74 4.11
C GLY A 68 -0.62 14.73 3.15
N TYR A 69 -0.44 13.59 2.47
CA TYR A 69 0.49 13.48 1.36
C TYR A 69 -0.20 12.97 0.10
N SER A 70 -0.02 13.68 -1.02
CA SER A 70 -0.62 13.38 -2.33
C SER A 70 0.34 12.60 -3.24
N ARG A 71 -0.17 12.13 -4.40
CA ARG A 71 0.62 11.37 -5.39
C ARG A 71 1.86 12.12 -5.85
N GLU A 72 1.77 13.42 -6.07
CA GLU A 72 2.86 14.26 -6.60
C GLU A 72 4.06 14.36 -5.64
N GLN A 73 3.81 14.16 -4.34
CA GLN A 73 4.84 14.21 -3.31
C GLN A 73 5.61 12.89 -3.18
N LEU A 74 5.21 11.83 -3.90
CA LEU A 74 5.91 10.54 -3.93
C LEU A 74 6.91 10.46 -5.08
N ARG A 75 7.98 9.69 -4.87
CA ARG A 75 9.04 9.42 -5.85
C ARG A 75 8.59 8.53 -7.01
N LEU A 76 7.43 7.88 -6.88
CA LEU A 76 6.89 6.91 -7.83
C LEU A 76 5.39 7.07 -7.99
N GLU A 77 4.85 6.47 -9.05
CA GLU A 77 3.42 6.37 -9.27
C GLU A 77 2.78 5.30 -8.38
N VAL A 78 1.63 5.63 -7.78
CA VAL A 78 0.92 4.69 -6.90
C VAL A 78 -0.02 3.83 -7.75
N GLY A 79 0.43 2.64 -8.14
CA GLY A 79 -0.32 1.68 -8.94
C GLY A 79 -1.66 1.22 -8.33
N GLN A 80 -1.82 1.23 -7.00
CA GLN A 80 -3.13 0.99 -6.36
C GLN A 80 -4.14 2.13 -6.57
N LYS A 81 -3.65 3.29 -6.98
CA LYS A 81 -4.46 4.50 -7.20
C LYS A 81 -4.46 4.92 -8.67
N SER A 82 -4.13 3.98 -9.57
CA SER A 82 -4.11 4.17 -11.02
C SER A 82 -5.03 3.13 -11.68
N ARG A 83 -5.72 3.55 -12.74
CA ARG A 83 -6.52 2.68 -13.62
C ARG A 83 -5.76 2.33 -14.91
N ASP A 84 -4.53 2.81 -15.05
CA ASP A 84 -3.69 2.54 -16.23
C ASP A 84 -3.42 1.03 -16.34
N PRO A 85 -3.58 0.41 -17.52
CA PRO A 85 -3.19 -0.99 -17.73
C PRO A 85 -1.71 -1.25 -17.44
N LYS A 86 -0.84 -0.24 -17.48
CA LYS A 86 0.60 -0.31 -17.15
C LYS A 86 0.90 -0.01 -15.68
N ARG A 87 -0.11 0.11 -14.81
CA ARG A 87 0.10 0.39 -13.39
C ARG A 87 0.98 -0.69 -12.72
N MET A 88 1.82 -0.23 -11.79
CA MET A 88 2.69 -1.12 -11.02
C MET A 88 1.87 -2.05 -10.11
N LEU A 89 2.22 -3.34 -10.13
CA LEU A 89 1.73 -4.34 -9.19
C LEU A 89 2.80 -4.66 -8.14
N CYS A 90 4.02 -4.98 -8.58
CA CYS A 90 5.16 -5.26 -7.70
C CYS A 90 6.27 -4.23 -7.86
N TYR A 91 6.41 -3.36 -6.88
CA TYR A 91 7.50 -2.37 -6.82
C TYR A 91 8.87 -2.98 -6.47
N CYS A 92 8.90 -4.22 -5.96
CA CYS A 92 10.17 -4.86 -5.61
C CYS A 92 10.93 -5.36 -6.84
N PHE A 93 10.20 -5.82 -7.85
CA PHE A 93 10.72 -6.56 -9.00
C PHE A 93 10.23 -6.01 -10.34
N ASP A 94 9.76 -4.76 -10.35
CA ASP A 94 9.33 -4.04 -11.55
C ASP A 94 8.28 -4.78 -12.41
N ILE A 95 7.24 -5.31 -11.76
CA ILE A 95 6.15 -6.01 -12.46
C ILE A 95 4.90 -5.14 -12.50
N ASN A 96 4.39 -4.88 -13.71
CA ASN A 96 3.17 -4.15 -13.97
C ASN A 96 2.01 -5.05 -14.43
N LEU A 97 0.80 -4.49 -14.47
CA LEU A 97 -0.42 -5.22 -14.83
C LEU A 97 -0.44 -5.67 -16.30
N GLU A 98 0.02 -4.82 -17.22
CA GLU A 98 0.07 -5.11 -18.67
C GLU A 98 0.85 -6.40 -18.94
N ARG A 99 2.04 -6.53 -18.35
CA ARG A 99 2.88 -7.74 -18.47
C ARG A 99 2.15 -9.00 -17.96
N VAL A 100 1.54 -8.91 -16.78
CA VAL A 100 0.81 -10.04 -16.17
C VAL A 100 -0.38 -10.46 -17.03
N MET A 101 -1.11 -9.49 -17.61
CA MET A 101 -2.23 -9.76 -18.50
C MET A 101 -1.77 -10.37 -19.82
N ALA A 102 -0.68 -9.88 -20.41
CA ALA A 102 -0.12 -10.40 -21.65
C ALA A 102 0.34 -11.86 -21.51
N GLU A 103 1.05 -12.19 -20.43
CA GLU A 103 1.47 -13.57 -20.13
C GLU A 103 0.26 -14.52 -20.02
N ARG A 104 -0.78 -14.09 -19.31
CA ARG A 104 -2.02 -14.88 -19.15
C ARG A 104 -2.76 -15.07 -20.47
N ALA A 105 -2.82 -14.04 -21.30
CA ALA A 105 -3.45 -14.13 -22.62
C ALA A 105 -2.71 -15.11 -23.53
N GLN A 106 -1.39 -15.22 -23.40
CA GLN A 106 -0.56 -16.10 -24.22
C GLN A 106 -0.54 -17.55 -23.74
N CYS A 107 -0.48 -17.79 -22.43
CA CYS A 107 -0.20 -19.12 -21.86
C CYS A 107 -1.19 -19.58 -20.78
N GLY A 108 -2.22 -18.79 -20.45
CA GLY A 108 -3.16 -19.07 -19.36
C GLY A 108 -2.61 -18.80 -17.95
N GLU A 109 -1.30 -18.63 -17.81
CA GLU A 109 -0.62 -18.40 -16.54
C GLU A 109 0.24 -17.12 -16.60
N SER A 110 0.67 -16.61 -15.44
CA SER A 110 1.62 -15.49 -15.36
C SER A 110 2.93 -15.95 -14.74
N ALA A 111 3.97 -16.05 -15.58
CA ALA A 111 5.34 -16.30 -15.14
C ALA A 111 5.82 -15.20 -14.17
N SER A 112 5.41 -13.94 -14.39
CA SER A 112 5.69 -12.83 -13.48
C SER A 112 5.06 -13.05 -12.10
N ARG A 113 3.81 -13.52 -12.02
CA ARG A 113 3.19 -13.84 -10.73
C ARG A 113 3.93 -14.99 -10.04
N ALA A 114 4.27 -16.06 -10.77
CA ALA A 114 5.01 -17.19 -10.21
C ALA A 114 6.37 -16.74 -9.63
N PHE A 115 7.12 -15.94 -10.39
CA PHE A 115 8.37 -15.34 -9.94
C PHE A 115 8.20 -14.51 -8.66
N VAL A 116 7.19 -13.63 -8.59
CA VAL A 116 6.94 -12.80 -7.40
C VAL A 116 6.56 -13.66 -6.19
N VAL A 117 5.75 -14.70 -6.37
CA VAL A 117 5.43 -15.66 -5.29
C VAL A 117 6.69 -16.32 -4.74
N GLU A 118 7.58 -16.78 -5.63
CA GLU A 118 8.83 -17.41 -5.23
C GLU A 118 9.75 -16.44 -4.45
N GLN A 119 10.03 -15.26 -5.01
CA GLN A 119 10.95 -14.32 -4.39
C GLN A 119 10.42 -13.74 -3.07
N THR A 120 9.10 -13.56 -2.95
CA THR A 120 8.47 -13.15 -1.68
C THR A 120 8.52 -14.28 -0.64
N GLY A 121 8.29 -15.54 -1.04
CA GLY A 121 8.44 -16.70 -0.16
C GLY A 121 9.86 -16.90 0.36
N GLN A 122 10.87 -16.49 -0.41
CA GLN A 122 12.29 -16.49 -0.02
C GLN A 122 12.69 -15.26 0.80
N GLY A 123 11.77 -14.35 1.13
CA GLY A 123 12.07 -13.14 1.91
C GLY A 123 12.92 -12.10 1.17
N ARG A 124 13.00 -12.17 -0.16
CA ARG A 124 13.83 -11.25 -0.99
C ARG A 124 13.12 -9.95 -1.37
N CYS A 125 11.85 -9.81 -1.01
CA CYS A 125 11.09 -8.58 -1.25
C CYS A 125 11.35 -7.55 -0.14
N ALA A 126 11.12 -6.27 -0.46
CA ALA A 126 11.19 -5.16 0.49
C ALA A 126 9.88 -4.34 0.43
N CYS A 127 8.73 -5.03 0.50
CA CYS A 127 7.41 -4.41 0.30
C CYS A 127 7.11 -3.31 1.33
N GLU A 128 7.62 -3.46 2.54
CA GLU A 128 7.48 -2.53 3.65
C GLU A 128 8.11 -1.15 3.40
N ILE A 129 9.05 -1.03 2.44
CA ILE A 129 9.61 0.26 2.03
C ILE A 129 9.37 0.60 0.56
N ARG A 130 9.11 -0.39 -0.31
CA ARG A 130 8.90 -0.16 -1.75
C ARG A 130 7.43 -0.06 -2.15
N ASN A 131 6.52 -0.73 -1.47
CA ASN A 131 5.10 -0.70 -1.79
C ASN A 131 4.43 0.46 -1.04
N PRO A 132 3.68 1.37 -1.70
CA PRO A 132 2.99 2.46 -1.02
C PRO A 132 2.05 2.04 0.10
N SER A 133 1.48 0.84 0.05
CA SER A 133 0.65 0.33 1.16
C SER A 133 1.44 -0.23 2.34
N GLY A 134 2.77 -0.36 2.23
CA GLY A 134 3.64 -1.06 3.18
C GLY A 134 3.36 -2.56 3.30
N ARG A 135 2.58 -3.14 2.37
CA ARG A 135 2.12 -4.54 2.40
C ARG A 135 2.60 -5.32 1.19
N CYS A 136 2.59 -6.65 1.32
CA CYS A 136 2.91 -7.56 0.21
C CYS A 136 2.06 -7.24 -1.04
N CYS A 137 2.70 -7.17 -2.20
CA CYS A 137 2.06 -6.86 -3.47
C CYS A 137 1.15 -7.95 -4.02
N LEU A 138 1.27 -9.20 -3.55
CA LEU A 138 0.54 -10.35 -4.12
C LEU A 138 -0.99 -10.17 -4.09
N LYS A 139 -1.53 -9.38 -3.16
CA LYS A 139 -2.97 -9.04 -3.13
C LYS A 139 -3.45 -8.21 -4.32
N GLU A 140 -2.55 -7.51 -4.99
CA GLU A 140 -2.85 -6.62 -6.12
C GLU A 140 -2.84 -7.38 -7.45
N PHE A 141 -2.32 -8.61 -7.45
CA PHE A 141 -2.30 -9.44 -8.65
C PHE A 141 -3.74 -9.91 -8.97
N PRO A 142 -4.12 -9.86 -10.26
CA PRO A 142 -5.41 -10.36 -10.73
C PRO A 142 -5.54 -11.85 -10.37
N ARG A 143 -6.76 -12.27 -10.01
CA ARG A 143 -7.07 -13.69 -9.81
C ARG A 143 -7.15 -14.39 -11.16
#